data_AF-A7LGB9-F1
#
_entry.id   AF-A7LGB9-F1
#
_cell.length_a   1.000
_cell.length_b   1.000
_cell.length_c   1.000
_cell.angle_alpha   90.00
_cell.angle_beta   90.00
_cell.angle_gamma   90.00
#
_symmetry.space_group_name_H-M   'P 1'
#
loop_
_entity.id
_entity.type
_entity.pdbx_description
1 polymer ?
#
loop_
_entity_poly.entity_id
_entity_poly.type
_entity_poly.pdbx_seq_one_letter_code
_entity_poly.pdbx_strand_id
1 'polypeptide(L)'
;IKIGKTLTSLFIKHKYEKSDLNLKKDMSFTEFKNFIYTNKGYNYFDEPEFQMFFGSNIIHIMSQCDFITSKIIKENKQSISILTVTDKVRNLLDKNMNKPTSLPINLPMIVKPKEYTITKLGGYLLNDVEYSEPLFTSKIAYKKSSEVDPKGELYSIINNMMKTPFKINKELLDYLVLNNDKHKLIIDSNKEHEYSKIKNRTKIEERKFQQFMSEKMLEQYILKIANTFKDVPEIYFPIMLDNRGRLYPRPAYLNYQGSELAKSLLLFANPDIINRDDHSSIEYLLAYGGTCYGNGLEKKSYEARIEWVKENWDTILDFENSDLLEKADEKFLFLAFCFEIRRFNKFLASSDFEFKTYLPIQLDGTCNGFQ
;
A
#
# COMPACT_ATOMS: atom_id res chain seq x y z
N ILE A 1 -4.91 18.31 21.85
CA ILE A 1 -5.15 17.97 23.27
C ILE A 1 -6.47 18.53 23.82
N LYS A 2 -6.86 19.81 23.60
CA LYS A 2 -8.13 20.38 24.14
C LYS A 2 -9.43 19.81 23.53
N ILE A 3 -9.50 19.60 22.22
CA ILE A 3 -10.72 19.13 21.53
C ILE A 3 -11.21 17.78 22.06
N GLY A 4 -10.31 16.81 22.29
CA GLY A 4 -10.68 15.48 22.78
C GLY A 4 -11.35 15.51 24.16
N LYS A 5 -10.88 16.36 25.07
CA LYS A 5 -11.50 16.57 26.39
C LYS A 5 -12.87 17.23 26.26
N THR A 6 -13.00 18.25 25.41
CA THR A 6 -14.28 18.93 25.16
C THR A 6 -15.32 17.99 24.56
N LEU A 7 -14.95 17.19 23.56
CA LEU A 7 -15.85 16.19 22.96
C LEU A 7 -16.27 15.12 23.96
N THR A 8 -15.32 14.61 24.77
CA THR A 8 -15.61 13.65 25.84
C THR A 8 -16.59 14.23 26.86
N SER A 9 -16.38 15.49 27.27
CA SER A 9 -17.24 16.18 28.24
C SER A 9 -18.64 16.44 27.69
N LEU A 10 -18.76 16.83 26.42
CA LEU A 10 -20.06 16.99 25.74
C LEU A 10 -20.81 15.66 25.65
N PHE A 11 -20.10 14.58 25.33
CA PHE A 11 -20.69 13.24 25.26
C PHE A 11 -21.17 12.75 26.62
N ILE A 12 -20.34 12.88 27.66
CA ILE A 12 -20.71 12.58 29.05
C ILE A 12 -21.99 13.33 29.42
N LYS A 13 -22.00 14.64 29.16
CA LYS A 13 -23.16 15.48 29.44
C LYS A 13 -24.41 14.99 28.73
N HIS A 14 -24.34 14.74 27.42
CA HIS A 14 -25.51 14.35 26.65
C HIS A 14 -26.08 12.96 27.01
N LYS A 15 -25.21 11.98 27.27
CA LYS A 15 -25.65 10.58 27.46
C LYS A 15 -25.83 10.18 28.92
N TYR A 16 -25.07 10.79 29.83
CA TYR A 16 -24.98 10.39 31.24
C TYR A 16 -25.47 11.46 32.23
N GLU A 17 -26.00 12.61 31.76
CA GLU A 17 -26.62 13.64 32.63
C GLU A 17 -27.72 13.08 33.56
N LYS A 18 -28.36 11.98 33.18
CA LYS A 18 -29.43 11.33 33.95
C LYS A 18 -28.98 10.10 34.75
N SER A 19 -27.69 9.78 34.79
CA SER A 19 -27.15 8.62 35.51
C SER A 19 -26.39 9.04 36.76
N ASP A 20 -26.57 8.30 37.87
CA ASP A 20 -25.90 8.49 39.18
C ASP A 20 -24.37 8.24 39.17
N LEU A 21 -23.73 8.36 38.02
CA LEU A 21 -22.28 8.21 37.90
C LEU A 21 -21.62 9.52 38.34
N ASN A 22 -20.92 9.52 39.48
CA ASN A 22 -20.08 10.61 39.97
C ASN A 22 -18.89 10.88 39.02
N LEU A 23 -19.17 11.47 37.86
CA LEU A 23 -18.22 11.73 36.78
C LEU A 23 -17.48 13.06 37.01
N LYS A 24 -16.14 13.03 36.96
CA LYS A 24 -15.32 14.25 36.94
C LYS A 24 -15.58 15.05 35.65
N LYS A 25 -15.78 16.37 35.77
CA LYS A 25 -16.14 17.27 34.65
C LYS A 25 -15.06 17.48 33.56
N ASP A 26 -13.81 17.06 33.79
CA ASP A 26 -12.64 17.40 32.93
C ASP A 26 -11.76 16.19 32.59
N MET A 27 -12.35 15.00 32.48
CA MET A 27 -11.61 13.78 32.12
C MET A 27 -11.16 13.79 30.65
N SER A 28 -9.94 13.30 30.42
CA SER A 28 -9.51 12.84 29.10
C SER A 28 -10.32 11.62 28.64
N PHE A 29 -10.32 11.36 27.34
CA PHE A 29 -10.99 10.19 26.77
C PHE A 29 -10.50 8.88 27.41
N THR A 30 -9.20 8.75 27.63
CA THR A 30 -8.60 7.58 28.29
C THR A 30 -9.07 7.43 29.74
N GLU A 31 -9.11 8.53 30.51
CA GLU A 31 -9.62 8.51 31.89
C GLU A 31 -11.11 8.16 31.95
N PHE A 32 -11.92 8.71 31.05
CA PHE A 32 -13.35 8.39 30.95
C PHE A 32 -13.57 6.93 30.53
N LYS A 33 -12.80 6.43 29.55
CA LYS A 33 -12.86 5.04 29.11
C LYS A 33 -12.54 4.07 30.25
N ASN A 34 -11.47 4.34 30.98
CA ASN A 34 -11.07 3.54 32.13
C ASN A 34 -12.12 3.61 33.24
N PHE A 35 -12.67 4.80 33.55
CA PHE A 35 -13.74 4.95 34.55
C PHE A 35 -14.98 4.12 34.21
N ILE A 36 -15.44 4.13 32.96
CA ILE A 36 -16.60 3.34 32.53
C ILE A 36 -16.29 1.85 32.62
N TYR A 37 -15.10 1.42 32.19
CA TYR A 37 -14.67 0.02 32.28
C TYR A 37 -14.65 -0.47 33.73
N THR A 38 -14.06 0.29 34.65
CA THR A 38 -13.98 -0.06 36.07
C THR A 38 -15.36 -0.11 36.75
N ASN A 39 -16.28 0.80 36.41
CA ASN A 39 -17.59 0.86 37.09
C ASN A 39 -18.66 -0.05 36.49
N LYS A 40 -18.59 -0.40 35.21
CA LYS A 40 -19.61 -1.21 34.53
C LYS A 40 -19.14 -2.59 34.08
N GLY A 41 -17.84 -2.89 34.20
CA GLY A 41 -17.27 -4.19 33.85
C GLY A 41 -17.29 -4.51 32.35
N TYR A 42 -17.61 -3.55 31.48
CA TYR A 42 -17.70 -3.75 30.03
C TYR A 42 -17.31 -2.49 29.24
N ASN A 43 -16.69 -2.67 28.08
CA ASN A 43 -16.19 -1.58 27.24
C ASN A 43 -17.25 -1.12 26.22
N TYR A 44 -18.08 -0.15 26.62
CA TYR A 44 -19.16 0.41 25.79
C TYR A 44 -18.65 1.14 24.52
N PHE A 45 -17.37 1.51 24.45
CA PHE A 45 -16.82 2.28 23.32
C PHE A 45 -16.62 1.46 22.04
N ASP A 46 -16.60 0.13 22.17
CA ASP A 46 -16.52 -0.79 21.03
C ASP A 46 -17.91 -1.25 20.56
N GLU A 47 -18.99 -0.77 21.21
CA GLU A 47 -20.36 -1.06 20.77
C GLU A 47 -20.71 -0.27 19.49
N PRO A 48 -21.31 -0.93 18.47
CA PRO A 48 -21.75 -0.27 17.25
C PRO A 48 -22.65 0.94 17.51
N GLU A 49 -23.53 0.88 18.51
CA GLU A 49 -24.45 1.95 18.89
C GLU A 49 -23.71 3.20 19.37
N PHE A 50 -22.66 3.02 20.18
CA PHE A 50 -21.81 4.13 20.62
C PHE A 50 -21.11 4.78 19.42
N GLN A 51 -20.46 3.97 18.59
CA GLN A 51 -19.68 4.45 17.45
C GLN A 51 -20.57 5.18 16.44
N MET A 52 -21.77 4.66 16.20
CA MET A 52 -22.76 5.28 15.33
C MET A 52 -23.30 6.60 15.90
N PHE A 53 -23.55 6.66 17.22
CA PHE A 53 -23.95 7.91 17.88
C PHE A 53 -22.82 8.95 17.81
N PHE A 54 -21.59 8.57 18.15
CA PHE A 54 -20.46 9.50 18.15
C PHE A 54 -20.13 9.98 16.73
N GLY A 55 -20.07 9.06 15.77
CA GLY A 55 -19.86 9.35 14.36
C GLY A 55 -20.93 10.29 13.78
N SER A 56 -22.22 10.07 14.11
CA SER A 56 -23.31 10.94 13.64
C SER A 56 -23.22 12.36 14.22
N ASN A 57 -22.78 12.51 15.48
CA ASN A 57 -22.53 13.84 16.05
C ASN A 57 -21.36 14.57 15.39
N ILE A 58 -20.27 13.87 15.04
CA ILE A 58 -19.16 14.47 14.29
C ILE A 58 -19.64 14.93 12.92
N ILE A 59 -20.37 14.07 12.20
CA ILE A 59 -20.97 14.42 10.90
C ILE A 59 -21.89 15.64 11.03
N HIS A 60 -22.70 15.69 12.08
CA HIS A 60 -23.58 16.83 12.34
C HIS A 60 -22.78 18.12 12.55
N ILE A 61 -21.74 18.10 13.41
CA ILE A 61 -20.85 19.26 13.61
C ILE A 61 -20.19 19.68 12.30
N MET A 62 -19.64 18.75 11.53
CA MET A 62 -19.03 19.03 10.23
C MET A 62 -20.03 19.66 9.24
N SER A 63 -21.29 19.23 9.28
CA SER A 63 -22.35 19.80 8.46
C SER A 63 -22.71 21.22 8.92
N GLN A 64 -22.81 21.48 10.22
CA GLN A 64 -23.06 22.82 10.78
C GLN A 64 -21.91 23.80 10.49
N CYS A 65 -20.67 23.29 10.40
CA CYS A 65 -19.49 24.08 10.06
C CYS A 65 -19.27 24.27 8.54
N ASP A 66 -20.22 23.87 7.68
CA ASP A 66 -20.11 23.97 6.22
C ASP A 66 -18.91 23.21 5.63
N PHE A 67 -18.49 22.11 6.28
CA PHE A 67 -17.44 21.24 5.77
C PHE A 67 -17.99 20.17 4.83
N ILE A 68 -19.16 19.63 5.16
CA ILE A 68 -19.85 18.59 4.39
C ILE A 68 -21.32 18.91 4.19
N THR A 69 -21.88 18.43 3.08
CA THR A 69 -23.29 18.54 2.73
C THR A 69 -23.82 17.21 2.21
N SER A 70 -25.11 16.96 2.44
CA SER A 70 -25.79 15.76 1.94
C SER A 70 -26.35 16.02 0.54
N LYS A 71 -26.13 15.06 -0.38
CA LYS A 71 -26.76 15.03 -1.70
C LYS A 71 -27.51 13.73 -1.87
N ILE A 72 -28.72 13.80 -2.42
CA ILE A 72 -29.50 12.60 -2.74
C ILE A 72 -29.18 12.22 -4.19
N ILE A 73 -28.68 11.00 -4.38
CA ILE A 73 -28.47 10.40 -5.70
C ILE A 73 -29.51 9.29 -5.88
N LYS A 74 -30.07 9.18 -7.08
CA LYS A 74 -30.92 8.04 -7.45
C LYS A 74 -30.07 6.98 -8.11
N GLU A 75 -29.97 5.81 -7.50
CA GLU A 75 -29.28 4.65 -8.04
C GLU A 75 -30.24 3.44 -8.03
N ASN A 76 -30.40 2.78 -9.17
CA ASN A 76 -31.26 1.59 -9.32
C ASN A 76 -32.65 1.69 -8.64
N LYS A 77 -33.36 2.81 -8.88
CA LYS A 77 -34.70 3.13 -8.31
C LYS A 77 -34.73 3.40 -6.80
N GLN A 78 -33.59 3.42 -6.11
CA GLN A 78 -33.47 3.81 -4.71
C GLN A 78 -32.81 5.19 -4.60
N SER A 79 -33.31 6.01 -3.67
CA SER A 79 -32.69 7.29 -3.34
C SER A 79 -31.67 7.05 -2.24
N ILE A 80 -30.39 7.28 -2.53
CA ILE A 80 -29.28 7.13 -1.59
C ILE A 80 -28.80 8.52 -1.19
N SER A 81 -28.74 8.78 0.11
CA SER A 81 -28.15 10.00 0.67
C SER A 81 -26.64 9.83 0.76
N ILE A 82 -25.87 10.63 0.04
CA ILE A 82 -24.41 10.64 0.09
C ILE A 82 -23.89 11.91 0.74
N LEU A 83 -22.82 11.80 1.52
CA LEU A 83 -22.12 12.96 2.07
C LEU A 83 -21.04 13.42 1.09
N THR A 84 -20.99 14.72 0.81
CA THR A 84 -20.01 15.33 -0.07
C THR A 84 -19.37 16.54 0.60
N VAL A 85 -18.09 16.81 0.32
CA VAL A 85 -17.46 18.07 0.74
C VAL A 85 -18.10 19.26 0.03
N THR A 86 -18.26 20.36 0.75
CA THR A 86 -18.83 21.61 0.23
C THR A 86 -17.90 22.25 -0.80
N ASP A 87 -18.46 23.10 -1.67
CA ASP A 87 -17.67 23.78 -2.72
C ASP A 87 -16.59 24.70 -2.10
N LYS A 88 -16.87 25.27 -0.92
CA LYS A 88 -15.90 26.05 -0.14
C LYS A 88 -14.68 25.22 0.24
N VAL A 89 -14.89 24.02 0.79
CA VAL A 89 -13.79 23.10 1.13
C VAL A 89 -13.09 22.60 -0.14
N ARG A 90 -13.84 22.26 -1.20
CA ARG A 90 -13.26 21.82 -2.47
C ARG A 90 -12.31 22.86 -3.06
N ASN A 91 -12.75 24.12 -3.11
CA ASN A 91 -11.93 25.24 -3.60
C ASN A 91 -10.67 25.48 -2.75
N LEU A 92 -10.72 25.22 -1.44
CA LEU A 92 -9.55 25.29 -0.57
C LEU A 92 -8.57 24.13 -0.85
N LEU A 93 -9.09 22.92 -1.06
CA LEU A 93 -8.29 21.74 -1.38
C LEU A 93 -7.65 21.82 -2.78
N ASP A 94 -8.33 22.42 -3.75
CA ASP A 94 -7.82 22.58 -5.11
C ASP A 94 -6.74 23.67 -5.22
N LYS A 95 -6.77 24.70 -4.36
CA LYS A 95 -5.75 25.77 -4.33
C LYS A 95 -4.44 25.38 -3.66
N ASN A 96 -4.45 24.40 -2.78
CA ASN A 96 -3.25 23.94 -2.10
C ASN A 96 -2.57 22.84 -2.94
N MET A 97 -1.47 23.17 -3.61
CA MET A 97 -0.70 22.23 -4.45
C MET A 97 -0.19 20.99 -3.71
N ASN A 98 -0.08 21.07 -2.38
CA ASN A 98 0.20 19.92 -1.53
C ASN A 98 -1.10 19.33 -1.01
N LYS A 99 -1.83 18.60 -1.85
CA LYS A 99 -2.98 17.80 -1.42
C LYS A 99 -2.50 16.86 -0.30
N PRO A 100 -2.95 17.04 0.96
CA PRO A 100 -2.53 16.19 2.05
C PRO A 100 -2.97 14.77 1.72
N THR A 101 -2.01 13.86 1.65
CA THR A 101 -2.23 12.42 1.62
C THR A 101 -3.15 12.08 2.79
N SER A 102 -4.36 11.56 2.54
CA SER A 102 -5.27 11.25 3.65
C SER A 102 -4.64 10.16 4.50
N LEU A 103 -4.28 10.49 5.74
CA LEU A 103 -3.60 9.58 6.68
C LEU A 103 -4.63 8.78 7.51
N PRO A 104 -5.30 7.81 6.90
CA PRO A 104 -5.46 6.54 7.60
C PRO A 104 -5.11 5.39 6.67
N ILE A 105 -3.89 5.43 6.13
CA ILE A 105 -3.33 4.34 5.32
C ILE A 105 -2.32 3.59 6.18
N ASN A 106 -2.46 2.28 6.22
CA ASN A 106 -1.43 1.38 6.74
C ASN A 106 -0.16 1.55 5.89
N LEU A 107 0.93 2.02 6.51
CA LEU A 107 2.22 2.24 5.86
C LEU A 107 3.20 1.10 6.17
N PRO A 108 4.26 0.90 5.37
CA PRO A 108 5.36 0.00 5.75
C PRO A 108 5.94 0.36 7.12
N MET A 109 6.36 -0.66 7.88
CA MET A 109 7.04 -0.45 9.16
C MET A 109 8.54 -0.25 8.96
N ILE A 110 9.15 0.64 9.73
CA ILE A 110 10.62 0.83 9.76
C ILE A 110 11.33 -0.08 10.78
N VAL A 111 10.56 -0.96 11.43
CA VAL A 111 11.04 -1.97 12.38
C VAL A 111 10.30 -3.27 12.11
N LYS A 112 10.86 -4.39 12.56
CA LYS A 112 10.25 -5.72 12.41
C LYS A 112 8.83 -5.73 13.03
N PRO A 113 7.82 -6.26 12.34
CA PRO A 113 6.47 -6.38 12.86
C PRO A 113 6.41 -7.27 14.12
N LYS A 114 5.40 -7.05 14.96
CA LYS A 114 5.12 -7.91 16.12
C LYS A 114 4.74 -9.30 15.61
N GLU A 115 5.43 -10.32 16.12
CA GLU A 115 5.17 -11.70 15.73
C GLU A 115 3.78 -12.17 16.18
N TYR A 116 3.13 -12.96 15.32
CA TYR A 116 1.94 -13.70 15.68
C TYR A 116 2.32 -14.98 16.43
N THR A 117 1.57 -15.31 17.47
CA THR A 117 1.67 -16.57 18.20
C THR A 117 0.27 -17.11 18.48
N ILE A 118 0.18 -18.36 18.94
CA ILE A 118 -1.11 -18.98 19.31
C ILE A 118 -1.89 -18.17 20.37
N THR A 119 -1.17 -17.53 21.30
CA THR A 119 -1.77 -16.77 22.41
C THR A 119 -1.80 -15.26 22.18
N LYS A 120 -1.04 -14.74 21.20
CA LYS A 120 -0.86 -13.30 21.00
C LYS A 120 -1.05 -12.90 19.55
N LEU A 121 -1.86 -11.87 19.37
CA LEU A 121 -2.00 -11.11 18.13
C LEU A 121 -0.71 -10.33 17.81
N GLY A 122 -0.49 -10.04 16.52
CA GLY A 122 0.76 -9.49 15.98
C GLY A 122 0.51 -8.30 15.03
N GLY A 123 1.44 -8.08 14.11
CA GLY A 123 1.34 -7.03 13.09
C GLY A 123 1.98 -5.71 13.52
N TYR A 124 1.24 -4.61 13.43
CA TYR A 124 1.77 -3.27 13.71
C TYR A 124 2.17 -3.07 15.18
N LEU A 125 3.19 -2.22 15.36
CA LEU A 125 3.56 -1.62 16.62
C LEU A 125 3.11 -0.15 16.61
N LEU A 126 2.48 0.31 17.69
CA LEU A 126 2.15 1.72 17.89
C LEU A 126 3.04 2.31 18.98
N ASN A 127 3.39 3.57 18.84
CA ASN A 127 4.18 4.27 19.85
C ASN A 127 3.38 4.37 21.15
N ASP A 128 4.00 3.99 22.26
CA ASP A 128 3.48 4.11 23.63
C ASP A 128 2.14 3.40 23.90
N VAL A 129 1.72 2.49 23.01
CA VAL A 129 0.45 1.76 23.14
C VAL A 129 0.66 0.30 22.77
N GLU A 130 0.24 -0.62 23.66
CA GLU A 130 0.15 -2.03 23.30
C GLU A 130 -0.96 -2.20 22.24
N TYR A 131 -0.52 -2.49 21.02
CA TYR A 131 -1.39 -2.73 19.88
C TYR A 131 -1.15 -4.14 19.35
N SER A 132 -2.22 -4.74 18.83
CA SER A 132 -2.16 -6.06 18.24
C SER A 132 -3.33 -6.26 17.30
N GLU A 133 -3.05 -6.79 16.11
CA GLU A 133 -4.06 -6.97 15.08
C GLU A 133 -4.44 -8.44 14.92
N PRO A 134 -5.71 -8.72 14.59
CA PRO A 134 -6.13 -10.07 14.27
C PRO A 134 -5.43 -10.54 13.01
N LEU A 135 -4.96 -11.79 12.98
CA LEU A 135 -4.31 -12.33 11.80
C LEU A 135 -5.28 -12.44 10.60
N PHE A 136 -6.52 -12.85 10.87
CA PHE A 136 -7.56 -13.00 9.85
C PHE A 136 -8.39 -11.73 9.67
N THR A 137 -8.81 -11.50 8.43
CA THR A 137 -9.85 -10.52 8.11
C THR A 137 -11.18 -10.90 8.75
N SER A 138 -11.80 -9.97 9.47
CA SER A 138 -13.13 -10.16 10.04
C SER A 138 -14.20 -9.97 8.97
N LYS A 139 -15.00 -11.00 8.70
CA LYS A 139 -16.22 -10.87 7.88
C LYS A 139 -17.44 -10.89 8.79
N ILE A 140 -18.24 -9.82 8.75
CA ILE A 140 -19.47 -9.64 9.55
C ILE A 140 -20.44 -10.82 9.37
N ALA A 141 -20.45 -11.46 8.20
CA ALA A 141 -21.32 -12.58 7.89
C ALA A 141 -20.96 -13.90 8.63
N TYR A 142 -19.72 -14.05 9.12
CA TYR A 142 -19.30 -15.26 9.81
C TYR A 142 -19.35 -15.05 11.33
N LYS A 143 -20.17 -15.85 12.02
CA LYS A 143 -20.30 -15.80 13.49
C LYS A 143 -19.03 -16.26 14.24
N LYS A 144 -18.16 -17.02 13.58
CA LYS A 144 -16.92 -17.56 14.14
C LYS A 144 -15.75 -17.18 13.25
N SER A 145 -14.70 -16.61 13.84
CA SER A 145 -13.45 -16.33 13.14
C SER A 145 -12.72 -17.62 12.78
N SER A 146 -11.93 -17.59 11.70
CA SER A 146 -10.97 -18.64 11.41
C SER A 146 -9.93 -18.72 12.52
N GLU A 147 -9.50 -19.93 12.84
CA GLU A 147 -8.45 -20.22 13.82
C GLU A 147 -7.29 -20.92 13.11
N VAL A 148 -6.07 -20.67 13.57
CA VAL A 148 -4.87 -21.35 13.09
C VAL A 148 -4.72 -22.66 13.86
N ASP A 149 -4.40 -23.75 13.16
CA ASP A 149 -4.03 -25.01 13.83
C ASP A 149 -2.77 -24.79 14.68
N PRO A 150 -2.85 -24.97 16.02
CA PRO A 150 -1.72 -24.87 16.95
C PRO A 150 -0.48 -25.69 16.56
N LYS A 151 -0.67 -26.82 15.86
CA LYS A 151 0.40 -27.72 15.46
C LYS A 151 1.02 -27.35 14.11
N GLY A 152 0.41 -26.40 13.38
CA GLY A 152 0.86 -25.98 12.07
C GLY A 152 2.03 -25.00 12.11
N GLU A 153 2.74 -24.89 11.00
CA GLU A 153 3.88 -23.97 10.84
C GLU A 153 3.47 -22.56 10.40
N LEU A 154 2.17 -22.28 10.30
CA LEU A 154 1.64 -21.06 9.70
C LEU A 154 2.18 -19.78 10.37
N TYR A 155 2.26 -19.75 11.70
CA TYR A 155 2.85 -18.61 12.42
C TYR A 155 4.33 -18.40 12.06
N SER A 156 5.11 -19.47 11.95
CA SER A 156 6.52 -19.41 11.56
C SER A 156 6.67 -18.84 10.15
N ILE A 157 5.89 -19.35 9.19
CA ILE A 157 5.88 -18.89 7.80
C ILE A 157 5.56 -17.39 7.73
N ILE A 158 4.46 -16.96 8.37
CA ILE A 158 4.02 -15.55 8.35
C ILE A 158 5.06 -14.65 9.02
N ASN A 159 5.57 -15.05 10.18
CA ASN A 159 6.56 -14.25 10.90
C ASN A 159 7.87 -14.14 10.10
N ASN A 160 8.28 -15.20 9.40
CA ASN A 160 9.45 -15.15 8.51
C ASN A 160 9.21 -14.19 7.33
N MET A 161 8.05 -14.25 6.68
CA MET A 161 7.70 -13.31 5.61
C MET A 161 7.65 -11.86 6.10
N MET A 162 7.08 -11.61 7.28
CA MET A 162 7.04 -10.26 7.89
C MET A 162 8.42 -9.75 8.30
N LYS A 163 9.37 -10.66 8.60
CA LYS A 163 10.76 -10.33 8.94
C LYS A 163 11.65 -10.08 7.73
N THR A 164 11.19 -10.37 6.51
CA THR A 164 11.95 -10.10 5.29
C THR A 164 12.05 -8.58 5.08
N PRO A 165 13.26 -7.99 5.15
CA PRO A 165 13.42 -6.56 5.01
C PRO A 165 13.50 -6.18 3.54
N PHE A 166 12.83 -5.08 3.18
CA PHE A 166 12.89 -4.45 1.87
C PHE A 166 13.49 -3.05 1.99
N LYS A 167 13.85 -2.45 0.86
CA LYS A 167 14.25 -1.04 0.74
C LYS A 167 13.72 -0.47 -0.56
N ILE A 168 13.70 0.86 -0.66
CA ILE A 168 13.26 1.53 -1.88
C ILE A 168 14.36 1.47 -2.94
N ASN A 169 13.99 1.14 -4.18
CA ASN A 169 14.83 1.31 -5.35
C ASN A 169 15.00 2.81 -5.66
N LYS A 170 15.99 3.45 -5.03
CA LYS A 170 16.25 4.88 -5.17
C LYS A 170 16.57 5.27 -6.62
N GLU A 171 17.39 4.49 -7.30
CA GLU A 171 17.80 4.77 -8.69
C GLU A 171 16.59 4.80 -9.62
N LEU A 172 15.70 3.81 -9.50
CA LEU A 172 14.44 3.81 -10.25
C LEU A 172 13.54 4.99 -9.85
N LEU A 173 13.34 5.24 -8.55
CA LEU A 173 12.49 6.33 -8.08
C LEU A 173 12.94 7.68 -8.63
N ASP A 174 14.25 7.97 -8.51
CA ASP A 174 14.83 9.22 -8.99
C ASP A 174 14.73 9.32 -10.52
N TYR A 175 14.95 8.21 -11.24
CA TYR A 175 14.79 8.17 -12.68
C TYR A 175 13.35 8.48 -13.12
N LEU A 176 12.36 7.88 -12.46
CA LEU A 176 10.94 8.11 -12.77
C LEU A 176 10.53 9.56 -12.56
N VAL A 177 11.09 10.23 -11.55
CA VAL A 177 10.80 11.65 -11.27
C VAL A 177 11.53 12.57 -12.25
N LEU A 178 12.81 12.31 -12.54
CA LEU A 178 13.66 13.20 -13.34
C LEU A 178 13.44 13.06 -14.85
N ASN A 179 13.07 11.87 -15.34
CA ASN A 179 12.98 11.58 -16.78
C ASN A 179 11.56 11.41 -17.30
N ASN A 180 10.54 11.78 -16.51
CA ASN A 180 9.16 11.62 -16.93
C ASN A 180 8.79 12.46 -18.16
N ASP A 181 9.43 13.61 -18.35
CA ASP A 181 9.19 14.46 -19.53
C ASP A 181 9.59 13.78 -20.84
N LYS A 182 10.67 12.97 -20.79
CA LYS A 182 11.21 12.24 -21.94
C LYS A 182 10.40 10.98 -22.22
N HIS A 183 10.23 10.11 -21.23
CA HIS A 183 9.69 8.76 -21.43
C HIS A 183 8.22 8.59 -21.04
N LYS A 184 7.61 9.58 -20.35
CA LYS A 184 6.20 9.58 -19.93
C LYS A 184 5.79 8.29 -19.22
N LEU A 185 6.64 7.81 -18.33
CA LEU A 185 6.48 6.54 -17.61
C LEU A 185 5.38 6.62 -16.54
N ILE A 186 5.21 7.78 -15.90
CA ILE A 186 4.20 8.01 -14.87
C ILE A 186 3.26 9.15 -15.26
N ILE A 187 2.05 9.14 -14.71
CA ILE A 187 1.08 10.21 -14.90
C ILE A 187 1.52 11.43 -14.09
N ASP A 188 1.87 12.52 -14.79
CA ASP A 188 2.21 13.78 -14.14
C ASP A 188 1.10 14.24 -13.19
N SER A 189 1.54 14.60 -11.97
CA SER A 189 0.72 15.17 -10.92
C SER A 189 -0.18 16.33 -11.37
N ASN A 190 0.27 17.15 -12.32
CA ASN A 190 -0.46 18.31 -12.83
C ASN A 190 -1.30 17.99 -14.07
N LYS A 191 -1.16 16.80 -14.67
CA LYS A 191 -1.90 16.42 -15.88
C LYS A 191 -3.40 16.35 -15.61
N GLU A 192 -4.16 17.23 -16.24
CA GLU A 192 -5.63 17.17 -16.25
C GLU A 192 -6.11 16.21 -17.34
N HIS A 193 -7.14 15.41 -17.06
CA HIS A 193 -7.81 14.62 -18.08
C HIS A 193 -8.64 15.53 -19.00
N GLU A 194 -8.77 15.19 -20.29
CA GLU A 194 -9.58 15.96 -21.26
C GLU A 194 -11.03 16.18 -20.78
N TYR A 195 -11.63 15.16 -20.16
CA TYR A 195 -12.99 15.23 -19.65
C TYR A 195 -13.13 15.99 -18.32
N SER A 196 -12.05 16.44 -17.68
CA SER A 196 -12.13 17.15 -16.39
C SER A 196 -13.06 18.37 -16.43
N LYS A 197 -13.09 19.09 -17.57
CA LYS A 197 -13.87 20.33 -17.79
C LYS A 197 -15.28 20.09 -18.33
N ILE A 198 -15.62 18.85 -18.69
CA ILE A 198 -16.96 18.51 -19.22
C ILE A 198 -17.93 18.33 -18.05
N LYS A 199 -18.95 19.19 -17.97
CA LYS A 199 -19.97 19.15 -16.89
C LYS A 199 -20.89 17.93 -16.99
N ASN A 200 -21.34 17.57 -18.19
CA ASN A 200 -22.29 16.48 -18.43
C ASN A 200 -21.61 15.38 -19.26
N ARG A 201 -20.83 14.52 -18.60
CA ARG A 201 -20.16 13.39 -19.25
C ARG A 201 -21.16 12.30 -19.59
N THR A 202 -20.99 11.68 -20.76
CA THR A 202 -21.62 10.39 -21.07
C THR A 202 -21.09 9.30 -20.15
N LYS A 203 -21.78 8.16 -20.08
CA LYS A 203 -21.34 7.02 -19.25
C LYS A 203 -19.94 6.50 -19.62
N ILE A 204 -19.59 6.56 -20.91
CA ILE A 204 -18.28 6.12 -21.42
C ILE A 204 -17.20 7.11 -20.99
N GLU A 205 -17.45 8.41 -21.16
CA GLU A 205 -16.52 9.48 -20.75
C GLU A 205 -16.29 9.48 -19.24
N GLU A 206 -17.34 9.33 -18.45
CA GLU A 206 -17.23 9.23 -16.99
C GLU A 206 -16.40 8.02 -16.58
N ARG A 207 -16.60 6.85 -17.22
CA ARG A 207 -15.80 5.65 -16.94
C ARG A 207 -14.31 5.88 -17.25
N LYS A 208 -13.98 6.47 -18.40
CA LYS A 208 -12.60 6.80 -18.78
C LYS A 208 -11.98 7.81 -17.81
N PHE A 209 -12.73 8.83 -17.43
CA PHE A 209 -12.29 9.84 -16.47
C PHE A 209 -11.99 9.22 -15.11
N GLN A 210 -12.89 8.39 -14.57
CA GLN A 210 -12.69 7.71 -13.29
C GLN A 210 -11.51 6.73 -13.33
N GLN A 211 -11.32 6.00 -14.43
CA GLN A 211 -10.16 5.13 -14.62
C GLN A 211 -8.85 5.93 -14.53
N PHE A 212 -8.73 7.01 -15.31
CA PHE A 212 -7.56 7.88 -15.28
C PHE A 212 -7.31 8.47 -13.88
N MET A 213 -8.36 8.96 -13.21
CA MET A 213 -8.21 9.55 -11.87
C MET A 213 -7.78 8.51 -10.83
N SER A 214 -8.31 7.28 -10.90
CA SER A 214 -7.93 6.18 -10.02
C SER A 214 -6.48 5.75 -10.23
N GLU A 215 -6.06 5.61 -11.49
CA GLU A 215 -4.69 5.24 -11.86
C GLU A 215 -3.69 6.31 -11.42
N LYS A 216 -3.97 7.59 -11.75
CA LYS A 216 -3.17 8.73 -11.31
C LYS A 216 -3.05 8.79 -9.79
N MET A 217 -4.15 8.56 -9.07
CA MET A 217 -4.15 8.54 -7.62
C MET A 217 -3.27 7.41 -7.08
N LEU A 218 -3.43 6.19 -7.60
CA LEU A 218 -2.63 5.02 -7.23
C LEU A 218 -1.12 5.29 -7.38
N GLU A 219 -0.68 5.74 -8.56
CA GLU A 219 0.73 6.06 -8.82
C GLU A 219 1.27 7.13 -7.86
N GLN A 220 0.50 8.20 -7.64
CA GLN A 220 0.89 9.27 -6.72
C GLN A 220 1.06 8.77 -5.29
N TYR A 221 0.17 7.90 -4.79
CA TYR A 221 0.32 7.33 -3.46
C TYR A 221 1.57 6.45 -3.38
N ILE A 222 1.81 5.59 -4.37
CA ILE A 222 3.01 4.74 -4.43
C ILE A 222 4.28 5.61 -4.40
N LEU A 223 4.39 6.60 -5.27
CA LEU A 223 5.57 7.48 -5.37
C LEU A 223 5.76 8.32 -4.10
N LYS A 224 4.68 8.85 -3.51
CA LYS A 224 4.77 9.61 -2.24
C LYS A 224 5.24 8.73 -1.09
N ILE A 225 4.72 7.51 -0.98
CA ILE A 225 5.15 6.56 0.05
C ILE A 225 6.61 6.18 -0.22
N ALA A 226 6.97 5.78 -1.45
CA ALA A 226 8.35 5.43 -1.80
C ALA A 226 9.33 6.57 -1.48
N ASN A 227 9.01 7.82 -1.84
CA ASN A 227 9.83 8.98 -1.50
C ASN A 227 9.93 9.23 0.01
N THR A 228 8.87 8.95 0.77
CA THR A 228 8.88 9.07 2.25
C THR A 228 9.84 8.06 2.88
N PHE A 229 9.88 6.84 2.34
CA PHE A 229 10.71 5.75 2.85
C PHE A 229 12.06 5.62 2.13
N LYS A 230 12.40 6.52 1.20
CA LYS A 230 13.56 6.32 0.32
C LYS A 230 14.84 6.10 1.11
N ASP A 231 15.06 6.88 2.16
CA ASP A 231 16.27 6.84 2.99
C ASP A 231 16.17 5.88 4.18
N VAL A 232 15.09 5.12 4.29
CA VAL A 232 14.94 4.09 5.31
C VAL A 232 15.67 2.82 4.82
N PRO A 233 16.65 2.30 5.59
CA PRO A 233 17.47 1.17 5.16
C PRO A 233 16.68 -0.14 5.08
N GLU A 234 15.70 -0.31 5.97
CA GLU A 234 14.86 -1.52 6.05
C GLU A 234 13.41 -1.12 6.32
N ILE A 235 12.52 -1.58 5.44
CA ILE A 235 11.08 -1.52 5.62
C ILE A 235 10.50 -2.92 5.63
N TYR A 236 9.42 -3.09 6.38
CA TYR A 236 8.77 -4.36 6.63
C TYR A 236 7.27 -4.27 6.37
N PHE A 237 6.69 -5.39 5.94
CA PHE A 237 5.28 -5.48 5.59
C PHE A 237 4.56 -6.43 6.55
N PRO A 238 3.76 -5.92 7.49
CA PRO A 238 2.84 -6.75 8.26
C PRO A 238 1.86 -7.46 7.33
N ILE A 239 1.50 -8.71 7.64
CA ILE A 239 0.65 -9.56 6.80
C ILE A 239 -0.69 -9.84 7.49
N MET A 240 -1.73 -10.07 6.70
CA MET A 240 -3.03 -10.58 7.10
C MET A 240 -3.46 -11.77 6.23
N LEU A 241 -4.41 -12.56 6.74
CA LEU A 241 -5.03 -13.67 6.03
C LEU A 241 -6.48 -13.35 5.64
N ASP A 242 -6.87 -13.76 4.43
CA ASP A 242 -8.28 -13.95 4.14
C ASP A 242 -8.82 -15.26 4.73
N ASN A 243 -10.14 -15.41 4.68
CA ASN A 243 -10.83 -16.61 5.15
C ASN A 243 -10.57 -17.87 4.29
N ARG A 244 -9.81 -17.74 3.20
CA ARG A 244 -9.36 -18.85 2.35
C ARG A 244 -7.89 -19.22 2.61
N GLY A 245 -7.23 -18.55 3.54
CA GLY A 245 -5.83 -18.78 3.90
C GLY A 245 -4.81 -18.00 3.05
N ARG A 246 -5.24 -17.09 2.16
CA ARG A 246 -4.31 -16.32 1.34
C ARG A 246 -3.69 -15.18 2.14
N LEU A 247 -2.41 -14.95 1.90
CA LEU A 247 -1.58 -13.96 2.59
C LEU A 247 -1.55 -12.63 1.83
N TYR A 248 -1.81 -11.53 2.52
CA TYR A 248 -1.78 -10.18 1.95
C TYR A 248 -0.97 -9.22 2.84
N PRO A 249 -0.08 -8.40 2.27
CA PRO A 249 0.48 -7.25 2.96
C PRO A 249 -0.64 -6.31 3.43
N ARG A 250 -0.54 -5.85 4.67
CA ARG A 250 -1.43 -4.84 5.24
C ARG A 250 -1.15 -3.43 4.70
N PRO A 251 0.12 -3.02 4.41
CA PRO A 251 0.35 -1.70 3.84
C PRO A 251 -0.35 -1.49 2.50
N ALA A 252 -1.05 -0.37 2.35
CA ALA A 252 -1.73 -0.08 1.09
C ALA A 252 -0.80 0.61 0.08
N TYR A 253 -1.14 0.48 -1.20
CA TYR A 253 -0.45 1.08 -2.36
C TYR A 253 0.96 0.52 -2.61
N LEU A 254 1.94 0.82 -1.73
CA LEU A 254 3.31 0.35 -1.86
C LEU A 254 3.49 -0.95 -1.06
N ASN A 255 3.48 -2.09 -1.74
CA ASN A 255 3.85 -3.39 -1.19
C ASN A 255 4.24 -4.36 -2.32
N TYR A 256 4.85 -5.50 -1.98
CA TYR A 256 5.37 -6.47 -2.94
C TYR A 256 4.29 -7.28 -3.70
N GLN A 257 3.01 -7.16 -3.34
CA GLN A 257 1.86 -7.69 -4.11
C GLN A 257 1.08 -6.58 -4.84
N GLY A 258 1.62 -5.35 -4.87
CA GLY A 258 0.99 -4.19 -5.48
C GLY A 258 1.07 -4.19 -7.01
N SER A 259 0.80 -3.02 -7.60
CA SER A 259 0.99 -2.81 -9.04
C SER A 259 2.44 -3.01 -9.46
N GLU A 260 2.69 -3.13 -10.75
CA GLU A 260 4.04 -3.19 -11.33
C GLU A 260 4.96 -2.08 -10.79
N LEU A 261 4.48 -0.83 -10.77
CA LEU A 261 5.20 0.31 -10.19
C LEU A 261 5.55 0.08 -8.71
N ALA A 262 4.62 -0.45 -7.90
CA ALA A 262 4.91 -0.73 -6.50
C ALA A 262 5.97 -1.82 -6.33
N LYS A 263 5.91 -2.88 -7.13
CA LYS A 263 6.86 -4.01 -7.08
C LYS A 263 8.27 -3.59 -7.51
N SER A 264 8.39 -2.85 -8.61
CA SER A 264 9.67 -2.39 -9.16
C SER A 264 10.42 -1.41 -8.24
N LEU A 265 9.69 -0.64 -7.44
CA LEU A 265 10.25 0.27 -6.44
C LEU A 265 10.75 -0.43 -5.17
N LEU A 266 10.56 -1.75 -5.04
CA LEU A 266 10.99 -2.52 -3.87
C LEU A 266 12.18 -3.41 -4.24
N LEU A 267 13.25 -3.29 -3.46
CA LEU A 267 14.39 -4.21 -3.44
C LEU A 267 14.42 -4.94 -2.11
N PHE A 268 15.04 -6.12 -2.06
CA PHE A 268 15.41 -6.67 -0.75
C PHE A 268 16.43 -5.74 -0.07
N ALA A 269 16.34 -5.60 1.26
CA ALA A 269 17.35 -4.82 1.99
C ALA A 269 18.64 -5.62 2.18
N ASN A 270 18.50 -6.93 2.37
CA ASN A 270 19.60 -7.89 2.42
C ASN A 270 19.84 -8.44 1.00
N PRO A 271 21.08 -8.40 0.49
CA PRO A 271 21.37 -8.94 -0.83
C PRO A 271 21.50 -10.46 -0.79
N ASP A 272 21.32 -11.07 -1.95
CA ASP A 272 21.87 -12.38 -2.25
C ASP A 272 23.21 -12.25 -2.99
N ILE A 273 24.01 -13.30 -2.97
CA ILE A 273 25.38 -13.31 -3.54
C ILE A 273 25.42 -14.20 -4.78
N ILE A 274 25.88 -13.63 -5.89
CA ILE A 274 26.18 -14.36 -7.13
C ILE A 274 27.70 -14.36 -7.31
N ASN A 275 28.32 -15.54 -7.28
CA ASN A 275 29.73 -15.69 -7.60
C ASN A 275 29.94 -15.68 -9.12
N ARG A 276 31.13 -15.32 -9.61
CA ARG A 276 31.42 -15.30 -11.06
C ARG A 276 31.23 -16.64 -11.76
N ASP A 277 31.52 -17.73 -11.05
CA ASP A 277 31.41 -19.11 -11.52
C ASP A 277 30.01 -19.70 -11.32
N ASP A 278 29.10 -18.97 -10.67
CA ASP A 278 27.70 -19.38 -10.49
C ASP A 278 26.87 -19.07 -11.74
N HIS A 279 27.09 -19.88 -12.77
CA HIS A 279 26.39 -19.77 -14.04
C HIS A 279 24.87 -19.90 -13.89
N SER A 280 24.38 -20.73 -12.96
CA SER A 280 22.94 -20.96 -12.77
C SER A 280 22.25 -19.70 -12.25
N SER A 281 22.81 -19.03 -11.24
CA SER A 281 22.24 -17.78 -10.71
C SER A 281 22.31 -16.64 -11.74
N ILE A 282 23.40 -16.56 -12.51
CA ILE A 282 23.55 -15.60 -13.61
C ILE A 282 22.46 -15.85 -14.66
N GLU A 283 22.28 -17.08 -15.13
CA GLU A 283 21.24 -17.44 -16.09
C GLU A 283 19.84 -17.12 -15.56
N TYR A 284 19.60 -17.31 -14.25
CA TYR A 284 18.32 -16.99 -13.63
C TYR A 284 18.02 -15.49 -13.67
N LEU A 285 19.04 -14.66 -13.39
CA LEU A 285 18.95 -13.21 -13.54
C LEU A 285 18.65 -12.80 -14.98
N LEU A 286 19.34 -13.41 -15.96
CA LEU A 286 19.12 -13.11 -17.38
C LEU A 286 17.71 -13.55 -17.85
N ALA A 287 17.28 -14.75 -17.48
CA ALA A 287 15.94 -15.24 -17.82
C ALA A 287 14.84 -14.35 -17.21
N TYR A 288 15.05 -13.83 -16.00
CA TYR A 288 14.15 -12.88 -15.38
C TYR A 288 14.07 -11.55 -16.15
N GLY A 289 15.18 -11.10 -16.75
CA GLY A 289 15.18 -9.95 -17.66
C GLY A 289 14.22 -10.09 -18.84
N GLY A 290 14.23 -11.26 -19.48
CA GLY A 290 13.28 -11.58 -20.55
C GLY A 290 11.83 -11.61 -20.06
N THR A 291 11.58 -12.10 -18.84
CA THR A 291 10.26 -12.04 -18.22
C THR A 291 9.83 -10.61 -17.92
N CYS A 292 10.73 -9.76 -17.42
CA CYS A 292 10.45 -8.35 -17.15
C CYS A 292 10.16 -7.56 -18.43
N TYR A 293 10.81 -7.88 -19.55
CA TYR A 293 10.51 -7.23 -20.82
C TYR A 293 9.08 -7.53 -21.30
N GLY A 294 8.62 -8.78 -21.10
CA GLY A 294 7.30 -9.24 -21.53
C GLY A 294 7.21 -9.38 -23.06
N ASN A 295 6.12 -8.91 -23.66
CA ASN A 295 5.89 -8.93 -25.11
C ASN A 295 5.89 -10.36 -25.71
N GLY A 296 5.36 -11.31 -24.94
CA GLY A 296 5.31 -12.73 -25.30
C GLY A 296 6.60 -13.48 -25.01
N LEU A 297 7.67 -12.81 -24.58
CA LEU A 297 8.94 -13.42 -24.20
C LEU A 297 8.80 -14.21 -22.88
N GLU A 298 7.91 -13.77 -21.98
CA GLU A 298 7.57 -14.46 -20.73
C GLU A 298 6.98 -15.86 -20.95
N LYS A 299 6.46 -16.13 -22.16
CA LYS A 299 5.90 -17.43 -22.58
C LYS A 299 6.90 -18.30 -23.32
N LYS A 300 8.09 -17.80 -23.62
CA LYS A 300 9.15 -18.55 -24.31
C LYS A 300 9.91 -19.43 -23.32
N SER A 301 10.74 -20.33 -23.84
CA SER A 301 11.57 -21.19 -23.00
C SER A 301 12.54 -20.37 -22.15
N TYR A 302 13.07 -21.00 -21.11
CA TYR A 302 14.07 -20.38 -20.23
C TYR A 302 15.31 -19.92 -21.04
N GLU A 303 15.77 -20.75 -21.96
CA GLU A 303 16.93 -20.50 -22.82
C GLU A 303 16.69 -19.34 -23.78
N ALA A 304 15.52 -19.28 -24.41
CA ALA A 304 15.16 -18.21 -25.33
C ALA A 304 15.11 -16.83 -24.64
N ARG A 305 14.70 -16.77 -23.37
CA ARG A 305 14.73 -15.54 -22.58
C ARG A 305 16.16 -15.08 -22.30
N ILE A 306 17.05 -16.02 -21.98
CA ILE A 306 18.48 -15.73 -21.75
C ILE A 306 19.14 -15.23 -23.03
N GLU A 307 18.92 -15.93 -24.14
CA GLU A 307 19.49 -15.58 -25.45
C GLU A 307 19.07 -14.16 -25.85
N TRP A 308 17.77 -13.85 -25.72
CA TRP A 308 17.26 -12.51 -26.01
C TRP A 308 17.95 -11.42 -25.18
N VAL A 309 18.17 -11.63 -23.88
CA VAL A 309 18.88 -10.66 -23.03
C VAL A 309 20.34 -10.50 -23.47
N LYS A 310 21.02 -11.58 -23.84
CA LYS A 310 22.40 -11.54 -24.35
C LYS A 310 22.48 -10.77 -25.67
N GLU A 311 21.55 -11.01 -26.59
CA GLU A 311 21.49 -10.32 -27.89
C GLU A 311 21.18 -8.83 -27.76
N ASN A 312 20.43 -8.43 -26.73
CA ASN A 312 20.04 -7.05 -26.47
C ASN A 312 20.89 -6.39 -25.37
N TRP A 313 22.02 -6.99 -24.98
CA TRP A 313 22.82 -6.55 -23.83
C TRP A 313 23.18 -5.06 -23.87
N ASP A 314 23.77 -4.60 -24.97
CA ASP A 314 24.19 -3.21 -25.13
C ASP A 314 22.99 -2.25 -25.14
N THR A 315 21.88 -2.65 -25.76
CA THR A 315 20.62 -1.89 -25.76
C THR A 315 20.00 -1.80 -24.37
N ILE A 316 20.09 -2.86 -23.56
CA ILE A 316 19.65 -2.88 -22.16
C ILE A 316 20.54 -1.96 -21.32
N LEU A 317 21.85 -1.95 -21.56
CA LEU A 317 22.76 -1.03 -20.89
C LEU A 317 22.49 0.43 -21.28
N ASP A 318 22.12 0.70 -22.53
CA ASP A 318 21.79 2.01 -23.06
C ASP A 318 20.27 2.26 -23.15
N PHE A 319 19.50 1.70 -22.21
CA PHE A 319 18.03 1.74 -22.27
C PHE A 319 17.45 3.16 -22.41
N GLU A 320 18.13 4.17 -21.86
CA GLU A 320 17.73 5.59 -21.88
C GLU A 320 17.67 6.17 -23.29
N ASN A 321 18.47 5.63 -24.22
CA ASN A 321 18.58 6.10 -25.60
C ASN A 321 18.03 5.09 -26.61
N SER A 322 17.46 3.99 -26.13
CA SER A 322 16.85 2.95 -26.95
C SER A 322 15.32 3.06 -27.00
N ASP A 323 14.71 2.46 -28.03
CA ASP A 323 13.26 2.25 -28.09
C ASP A 323 12.78 1.01 -27.31
N LEU A 324 13.72 0.26 -26.70
CA LEU A 324 13.46 -1.00 -26.03
C LEU A 324 12.52 -0.81 -24.83
N LEU A 325 12.75 0.25 -24.04
CA LEU A 325 11.90 0.58 -22.89
C LEU A 325 10.46 0.91 -23.31
N GLU A 326 10.26 1.52 -24.47
CA GLU A 326 8.91 1.86 -24.95
C GLU A 326 8.10 0.64 -25.36
N LYS A 327 8.80 -0.40 -25.84
CA LYS A 327 8.26 -1.67 -26.33
C LYS A 327 8.07 -2.74 -25.25
N ALA A 328 8.59 -2.53 -24.05
CA ALA A 328 8.38 -3.43 -22.91
C ALA A 328 6.92 -3.37 -22.46
N ASP A 329 6.34 -4.54 -22.15
CA ASP A 329 4.98 -4.64 -21.59
C ASP A 329 4.98 -4.20 -20.11
N GLU A 330 5.97 -4.66 -19.34
CA GLU A 330 6.17 -4.34 -17.93
C GLU A 330 7.36 -3.37 -17.80
N LYS A 331 7.12 -2.09 -18.13
CA LYS A 331 8.15 -1.05 -18.25
C LYS A 331 8.91 -0.78 -16.96
N PHE A 332 8.25 -0.76 -15.81
CA PHE A 332 8.88 -0.44 -14.53
C PHE A 332 9.73 -1.61 -14.01
N LEU A 333 9.24 -2.85 -14.16
CA LEU A 333 10.03 -4.03 -13.81
C LEU A 333 11.23 -4.19 -14.74
N PHE A 334 11.03 -4.00 -16.04
CA PHE A 334 12.13 -4.01 -17.00
C PHE A 334 13.17 -2.94 -16.71
N LEU A 335 12.74 -1.73 -16.36
CA LEU A 335 13.64 -0.65 -15.98
C LEU A 335 14.44 -0.96 -14.70
N ALA A 336 13.79 -1.55 -13.68
CA ALA A 336 14.49 -2.05 -12.49
C ALA A 336 15.56 -3.09 -12.84
N PHE A 337 15.24 -4.00 -13.77
CA PHE A 337 16.19 -4.98 -14.31
C PHE A 337 17.34 -4.31 -15.08
N CYS A 338 17.07 -3.31 -15.92
CA CYS A 338 18.12 -2.60 -16.66
C CYS A 338 19.15 -1.93 -15.71
N PHE A 339 18.68 -1.33 -14.61
CA PHE A 339 19.58 -0.82 -13.57
C PHE A 339 20.42 -1.94 -12.94
N GLU A 340 19.83 -3.10 -12.65
CA GLU A 340 20.57 -4.25 -12.12
C GLU A 340 21.61 -4.77 -13.11
N ILE A 341 21.29 -4.84 -14.41
CA ILE A 341 22.24 -5.23 -15.46
C ILE A 341 23.37 -4.22 -15.61
N ARG A 342 23.12 -2.92 -15.47
CA ARG A 342 24.21 -1.92 -15.41
C ARG A 342 25.16 -2.19 -14.24
N ARG A 343 24.63 -2.54 -13.06
CA ARG A 343 25.45 -2.92 -11.89
C ARG A 343 26.22 -4.22 -12.15
N PHE A 344 25.56 -5.22 -12.72
CA PHE A 344 26.16 -6.50 -13.01
C PHE A 344 27.24 -6.40 -14.11
N ASN A 345 27.04 -5.59 -15.15
CA ASN A 345 28.06 -5.32 -16.17
C ASN A 345 29.32 -4.65 -15.61
N LYS A 346 29.15 -3.70 -14.67
CA LYS A 346 30.29 -3.12 -13.93
C LYS A 346 31.04 -4.17 -13.12
N PHE A 347 30.31 -5.10 -12.49
CA PHE A 347 30.91 -6.24 -11.80
C PHE A 347 31.68 -7.14 -12.78
N LEU A 348 31.11 -7.50 -13.93
CA LEU A 348 31.81 -8.32 -14.93
C LEU A 348 33.14 -7.69 -15.37
N ALA A 349 33.18 -6.37 -15.50
CA ALA A 349 34.39 -5.61 -15.84
C ALA A 349 35.37 -5.38 -14.67
N SER A 350 34.98 -5.65 -13.42
CA SER A 350 35.86 -5.53 -12.25
C SER A 350 36.63 -6.82 -11.97
N SER A 351 37.47 -6.81 -10.93
CA SER A 351 38.13 -8.01 -10.39
C SER A 351 37.40 -8.64 -9.20
N ASP A 352 36.22 -8.14 -8.84
CA ASP A 352 35.47 -8.61 -7.66
C ASP A 352 34.97 -10.04 -7.88
N PHE A 353 34.96 -10.89 -6.85
CA PHE A 353 34.50 -12.28 -7.00
C PHE A 353 32.98 -12.46 -6.82
N GLU A 354 32.36 -11.56 -6.04
CA GLU A 354 30.97 -11.67 -5.59
C GLU A 354 30.14 -10.46 -6.06
N PHE A 355 29.02 -10.72 -6.73
CA PHE A 355 28.01 -9.72 -7.06
C PHE A 355 26.86 -9.78 -6.04
N LYS A 356 26.57 -8.65 -5.40
CA LYS A 356 25.46 -8.52 -4.45
C LYS A 356 24.21 -8.02 -5.18
N THR A 357 23.25 -8.89 -5.42
CA THR A 357 21.95 -8.51 -6.00
C THR A 357 20.94 -8.23 -4.90
N TYR A 358 20.17 -7.16 -5.08
CA TYR A 358 19.03 -6.83 -4.21
C TYR A 358 17.70 -6.97 -4.96
N LEU A 359 17.75 -7.32 -6.25
CA LEU A 359 16.61 -7.37 -7.15
C LEU A 359 15.73 -8.58 -6.80
N PRO A 360 14.45 -8.39 -6.44
CA PRO A 360 13.54 -9.51 -6.26
C PRO A 360 13.22 -10.14 -7.62
N ILE A 361 13.49 -11.44 -7.75
CA ILE A 361 13.09 -12.24 -8.91
C ILE A 361 11.69 -12.79 -8.65
N GLN A 362 10.73 -12.38 -9.48
CA GLN A 362 9.35 -12.85 -9.39
C GLN A 362 9.17 -14.13 -10.21
N LEU A 363 8.62 -15.16 -9.57
CA LEU A 363 8.25 -16.42 -10.18
C LEU A 363 6.75 -16.61 -10.03
N ASP A 364 6.07 -16.89 -11.13
CA ASP A 364 4.64 -17.19 -11.13
C ASP A 364 4.39 -18.52 -11.82
N GLY A 365 3.40 -19.25 -11.30
CA GLY A 365 2.98 -20.53 -11.83
C GLY A 365 1.84 -20.34 -12.83
N THR A 366 2.07 -20.75 -14.07
CA THR A 366 1.04 -20.66 -15.13
C THR A 366 -0.18 -21.50 -14.75
N CYS A 367 -1.32 -20.83 -14.56
CA CYS A 367 -2.58 -21.47 -14.19
C CYS A 367 -2.52 -22.24 -12.85
N ASN A 368 -1.98 -21.63 -11.79
CA ASN A 368 -1.95 -22.16 -10.40
C ASN A 368 -3.28 -22.72 -9.85
N GLY A 369 -4.44 -22.38 -10.44
CA GLY A 369 -5.73 -22.96 -10.04
C GLY A 369 -6.07 -24.28 -10.74
N PHE A 370 -5.43 -24.57 -11.88
CA PHE A 370 -5.56 -25.83 -12.62
C PHE A 370 -4.45 -26.83 -12.27
N GLN A 371 -3.22 -26.33 -12.02
CA GLN A 371 -2.14 -27.09 -11.40
C GLN A 371 -2.57 -27.57 -10.01
#